data_AF-A0A7W2GGD1-F1
#
_entry.id   AF-A0A7W2GGD1-F1
#
_cell.length_a   1.000
_cell.length_b   1.000
_cell.length_c   1.000
_cell.angle_alpha   90.00
_cell.angle_beta   90.00
_cell.angle_gamma   90.00
#
_symmetry.space_group_name_H-M   'P 1'
#
loop_
_entity.id
_entity.type
_entity.pdbx_description
1 polymer ?
#
loop_
_entity_poly.entity_id
_entity_poly.type
_entity_poly.pdbx_seq_one_letter_code
_entity_poly.pdbx_strand_id
1 'polypeptide(L)'
;MPTLTFLIFLWIFLGYISSFVRRLHDLDLSGWWIGIPIILYQSHILGFVFINYNFLAIIALYILGLVIYCCKKGTDSTNKYGPIQTQSFEFFESIKKCLFSPSIVDFKSRARRSEFWWVVLAYFVINFILSFIDPSFMGQSNMQNYYKGTSY
;
A
#
# COMPACT_ATOMS: atom_id res chain seq x y z
N MET A 1 16.68 7.14 16.14
CA MET A 1 16.87 7.94 14.91
C MET A 1 16.12 7.26 13.79
N PRO A 2 15.44 7.97 12.88
CA PRO A 2 14.87 7.33 11.70
C PRO A 2 16.00 6.65 10.92
N THR A 3 15.89 5.33 10.73
CA THR A 3 16.87 4.59 9.93
C THR A 3 16.67 4.94 8.46
N LEU A 4 17.70 4.77 7.63
CA LEU A 4 17.57 4.96 6.18
C LEU A 4 16.42 4.12 5.60
N THR A 5 16.23 2.91 6.11
CA THR A 5 15.12 2.00 5.82
C THR A 5 13.76 2.67 6.01
N PHE A 6 13.59 3.44 7.09
CA PHE A 6 12.34 4.15 7.38
C PHE A 6 12.04 5.24 6.34
N LEU A 7 13.05 6.01 5.91
CA LEU A 7 12.87 7.03 4.88
C LEU A 7 12.53 6.41 3.52
N ILE A 8 13.16 5.29 3.16
CA ILE A 8 12.87 4.53 1.94
C ILE A 8 11.43 4.00 1.98
N PHE A 9 11.02 3.43 3.13
CA PHE A 9 9.65 2.97 3.33
C PHE A 9 8.63 4.10 3.10
N LEU A 10 8.84 5.28 3.73
CA LEU A 10 7.94 6.42 3.56
C LEU A 10 7.84 6.87 2.10
N TRP A 11 8.96 6.94 1.38
CA TRP A 11 8.98 7.34 -0.03
C TRP A 11 8.15 6.39 -0.91
N ILE A 12 8.33 5.09 -0.72
CA ILE A 12 7.62 4.06 -1.50
C ILE A 12 6.14 4.01 -1.09
N PHE A 13 5.85 4.19 0.20
CA PHE A 13 4.49 4.27 0.70
C PHE A 13 3.71 5.43 0.07
N LEU A 14 4.34 6.59 -0.12
CA LEU A 14 3.73 7.72 -0.84
C LEU A 14 3.37 7.34 -2.28
N GLY A 15 4.27 6.66 -3.00
CA GLY A 15 4.00 6.15 -4.35
C GLY A 15 2.82 5.16 -4.38
N TYR A 16 2.75 4.27 -3.39
CA TYR A 16 1.65 3.32 -3.24
C TYR A 16 0.30 4.04 -3.03
N ILE A 17 0.26 5.01 -2.11
CA ILE A 17 -0.94 5.82 -1.83
C ILE A 17 -1.37 6.61 -3.06
N SER A 18 -0.43 7.28 -3.76
CA SER A 18 -0.73 8.02 -4.99
C SER A 18 -1.36 7.09 -6.05
N SER A 19 -0.75 5.94 -6.31
CA SER A 19 -1.27 4.97 -7.28
C SER A 19 -2.65 4.45 -6.89
N PHE A 20 -2.90 4.26 -5.60
CA PHE A 20 -4.20 3.82 -5.09
C PHE A 20 -5.28 4.91 -5.27
N VAL A 21 -4.97 6.17 -4.98
CA VAL A 21 -5.89 7.29 -5.23
C VAL A 21 -6.19 7.43 -6.73
N ARG A 22 -5.17 7.36 -7.58
CA ARG A 22 -5.36 7.39 -9.05
C ARG A 22 -6.16 6.19 -9.56
N ARG A 23 -6.11 5.05 -8.86
CA ARG A 23 -6.94 3.87 -9.14
C ARG A 23 -8.41 4.10 -8.74
N LEU A 24 -8.66 4.74 -7.60
CA LEU A 24 -10.01 5.17 -7.19
C LEU A 24 -10.63 6.11 -8.22
N HIS A 25 -9.82 7.03 -8.75
CA HIS A 25 -10.23 7.97 -9.79
C HIS A 25 -10.57 7.29 -11.11
N ASP A 26 -9.93 6.16 -11.44
CA ASP A 26 -10.27 5.32 -12.60
C ASP A 26 -11.64 4.63 -12.43
N LEU A 27 -12.10 4.45 -11.19
CA LEU A 27 -13.44 3.95 -10.85
C LEU A 27 -14.49 5.08 -10.70
N ASP A 28 -14.11 6.34 -11.00
CA ASP A 28 -14.90 7.56 -10.78
C ASP A 28 -15.26 7.85 -9.31
N LEU A 29 -14.50 7.26 -8.39
CA LEU A 29 -14.63 7.47 -6.95
C LEU A 29 -13.64 8.53 -6.47
N SER A 30 -13.91 9.15 -5.33
CA SER A 30 -12.97 10.11 -4.73
C SER A 30 -11.78 9.42 -4.06
N GLY A 31 -10.63 10.09 -4.04
CA GLY A 31 -9.43 9.59 -3.34
C GLY A 31 -9.64 9.31 -1.85
N TRP A 32 -10.61 9.97 -1.20
CA TRP A 32 -10.96 9.78 0.22
C TRP A 32 -11.42 8.35 0.55
N TRP A 33 -11.88 7.59 -0.44
CA TRP A 33 -12.25 6.18 -0.23
C TRP A 33 -11.06 5.31 0.19
N ILE A 34 -9.82 5.78 0.06
CA ILE A 34 -8.64 5.13 0.65
C ILE A 34 -8.68 5.07 2.18
N GLY A 35 -9.49 5.92 2.82
CA GLY A 35 -9.72 5.87 4.26
C GLY A 35 -10.35 4.57 4.72
N ILE A 36 -11.20 3.94 3.89
CA ILE A 36 -11.85 2.66 4.24
C ILE A 36 -10.82 1.55 4.48
N PRO A 37 -9.92 1.24 3.53
CA PRO A 37 -8.92 0.23 3.78
C PRO A 37 -8.01 0.57 4.97
N ILE A 38 -7.66 1.84 5.18
CA ILE A 38 -6.83 2.26 6.33
C ILE A 38 -7.56 2.02 7.66
N ILE A 39 -8.82 2.46 7.79
CA ILE A 39 -9.63 2.28 9.00
C ILE A 39 -9.82 0.80 9.31
N LEU A 40 -10.11 -0.01 8.28
CA LEU A 40 -10.30 -1.45 8.44
C LEU A 40 -8.99 -2.13 8.88
N TYR A 41 -7.84 -1.78 8.27
CA TYR A 41 -6.53 -2.29 8.69
C TYR A 41 -6.19 -1.92 10.14
N GLN A 42 -6.49 -0.68 10.56
CA GLN A 42 -6.20 -0.23 11.93
C GLN A 42 -7.20 -0.77 12.97
N SER A 43 -8.41 -1.15 12.57
CA SER A 43 -9.42 -1.73 13.47
C SER A 43 -8.97 -3.07 14.08
N HIS A 44 -8.02 -3.77 13.44
CA HIS A 44 -7.33 -4.94 13.98
C HIS A 44 -6.53 -4.65 15.26
N ILE A 45 -6.04 -3.42 15.44
CA ILE A 45 -5.30 -2.99 16.65
C ILE A 45 -6.25 -2.77 17.84
N LEU A 46 -7.48 -2.31 17.58
CA LEU A 46 -8.51 -2.07 18.61
C LEU A 46 -9.34 -3.33 18.93
N GLY A 47 -9.57 -4.22 17.96
CA GLY A 47 -10.27 -5.49 18.13
C GLY A 47 -9.50 -6.56 18.92
N PHE A 48 -8.28 -6.25 19.37
CA PHE A 48 -7.36 -7.11 20.12
C PHE A 48 -7.93 -7.67 21.44
N VAL A 49 -9.09 -7.13 21.88
CA VAL A 49 -9.73 -7.49 23.15
C VAL A 49 -10.79 -8.60 23.02
N PHE A 50 -11.32 -8.92 21.82
CA PHE A 50 -12.54 -9.75 21.72
C PHE A 50 -12.54 -10.98 20.79
N ILE A 51 -11.55 -11.21 19.89
CA ILE A 51 -11.70 -12.28 18.87
C ILE A 51 -10.50 -13.24 18.81
N ASN A 52 -10.67 -14.38 19.49
CA ASN A 52 -9.88 -15.59 19.29
C ASN A 52 -10.23 -16.27 17.95
N TYR A 53 -9.22 -16.80 17.25
CA TYR A 53 -9.22 -17.62 16.01
C TYR A 53 -9.86 -17.07 14.71
N ASN A 54 -10.85 -16.16 14.75
CA ASN A 54 -11.48 -15.62 13.53
C ASN A 54 -10.75 -14.41 12.90
N PHE A 55 -9.65 -13.95 13.51
CA PHE A 55 -8.92 -12.77 13.09
C PHE A 55 -8.29 -12.92 11.70
N LEU A 56 -7.61 -14.04 11.43
CA LEU A 56 -7.03 -14.33 10.12
C LEU A 56 -8.10 -14.37 9.03
N ALA A 57 -9.28 -14.94 9.32
CA ALA A 57 -10.38 -15.02 8.37
C ALA A 57 -10.94 -13.63 8.03
N ILE A 58 -11.09 -12.74 9.01
CA ILE A 58 -11.55 -11.35 8.80
C ILE A 58 -10.51 -10.57 7.97
N ILE A 59 -9.21 -10.71 8.28
CA ILE A 59 -8.13 -10.11 7.48
C ILE A 59 -8.18 -10.64 6.05
N ALA A 60 -8.33 -11.95 5.87
CA ALA A 60 -8.37 -12.57 4.55
C ALA A 60 -9.57 -12.07 3.72
N LEU A 61 -10.77 -11.98 4.31
CA LEU A 61 -11.96 -11.44 3.67
C LEU A 61 -11.80 -9.96 3.31
N TYR A 62 -11.17 -9.18 4.19
CA TYR A 62 -10.85 -7.77 3.94
C TYR A 62 -9.87 -7.61 2.76
N ILE A 63 -8.76 -8.34 2.77
CA ILE A 63 -7.78 -8.34 1.67
C ILE A 63 -8.47 -8.77 0.35
N LEU A 64 -9.31 -9.81 0.40
CA LEU A 64 -10.08 -10.27 -0.75
C LEU A 64 -11.00 -9.16 -1.28
N GLY A 65 -11.75 -8.47 -0.41
CA GLY A 65 -12.61 -7.35 -0.79
C GLY A 65 -11.83 -6.20 -1.44
N LEU A 66 -10.67 -5.85 -0.89
CA LEU A 66 -9.78 -4.83 -1.45
C LEU A 66 -9.25 -5.25 -2.83
N VAL A 67 -8.79 -6.50 -2.97
CA VAL A 67 -8.30 -7.06 -4.24
C VAL A 67 -9.40 -7.05 -5.30
N ILE A 68 -10.61 -7.53 -4.98
CA ILE A 68 -11.76 -7.51 -5.89
C ILE A 68 -12.03 -6.07 -6.34
N TYR A 69 -12.03 -5.14 -5.39
CA TYR A 69 -12.27 -3.74 -5.67
C TYR A 69 -11.19 -3.12 -6.58
N CYS A 70 -9.92 -3.41 -6.34
CA CYS A 70 -8.80 -2.97 -7.20
C CYS A 70 -8.84 -3.59 -8.60
N CYS A 71 -9.33 -4.84 -8.72
CA CYS A 71 -9.51 -5.55 -9.99
C CYS A 71 -10.67 -5.02 -10.85
N LYS A 72 -11.60 -4.22 -10.30
CA LYS A 72 -12.82 -3.79 -11.00
C LYS A 72 -12.58 -3.07 -12.34
N LYS A 73 -13.55 -3.26 -13.24
CA LYS A 73 -13.93 -2.35 -14.34
C LYS A 73 -13.51 -0.89 -14.15
N GLY A 74 -12.48 -0.33 -14.81
CA GLY A 74 -12.36 1.14 -14.89
C GLY A 74 -13.52 1.74 -15.68
N THR A 75 -13.81 3.03 -15.57
CA THR A 75 -14.85 3.67 -16.38
C THR A 75 -14.50 3.65 -17.87
N ASP A 76 -15.47 3.29 -18.71
CA ASP A 76 -15.30 3.19 -20.17
C ASP A 76 -15.36 4.54 -20.90
N SER A 77 -15.61 5.63 -20.18
CA SER A 77 -15.66 7.00 -20.70
C SER A 77 -14.67 7.93 -20.01
N THR A 78 -14.55 9.14 -20.54
CA THR A 78 -13.89 10.24 -19.84
C THR A 78 -14.67 10.56 -18.57
N ASN A 79 -13.98 10.78 -17.46
CA ASN A 79 -14.60 11.22 -16.20
C ASN A 79 -13.93 12.53 -15.73
N LYS A 80 -14.36 13.06 -14.57
CA LYS A 80 -13.84 14.31 -13.99
C LYS A 80 -12.33 14.35 -13.70
N TYR A 81 -11.67 13.19 -13.64
CA TYR A 81 -10.25 13.04 -13.35
C TYR A 81 -9.37 12.90 -14.62
N GLY A 82 -9.99 12.85 -15.81
CA GLY A 82 -9.27 12.94 -17.09
C GLY A 82 -9.74 11.96 -18.17
N PRO A 83 -9.03 11.91 -19.31
CA PRO A 83 -9.31 11.00 -20.41
C PRO A 83 -8.83 9.57 -20.11
N ILE A 84 -9.28 8.60 -20.93
CA ILE A 84 -8.95 7.18 -20.72
C ILE A 84 -7.46 7.01 -20.93
N GLN A 85 -6.78 6.52 -19.89
CA GLN A 85 -5.38 6.11 -20.02
C GLN A 85 -5.36 4.94 -21.00
N THR A 86 -4.69 5.08 -22.15
CA THR A 86 -4.52 4.00 -23.14
C THR A 86 -3.13 3.37 -23.16
N GLN A 87 -2.22 3.93 -22.35
CA GLN A 87 -0.85 3.46 -22.26
C GLN A 87 -0.77 2.17 -21.43
N SER A 88 0.00 1.20 -21.93
CA SER A 88 0.47 0.04 -21.17
C SER A 88 1.89 0.33 -20.71
N PHE A 89 2.19 0.02 -19.45
CA PHE A 89 3.52 0.18 -18.88
C PHE A 89 4.09 -1.20 -18.55
N GLU A 90 5.39 -1.35 -18.80
CA GLU A 90 6.17 -2.45 -18.26
C GLU A 90 6.43 -2.25 -16.77
N PHE A 91 6.93 -3.29 -16.10
CA PHE A 91 7.20 -3.27 -14.66
C PHE A 91 8.08 -2.08 -14.24
N PHE A 92 9.28 -1.96 -14.82
CA PHE A 92 10.22 -0.90 -14.46
C PHE A 92 9.70 0.49 -14.83
N GLU A 93 8.99 0.62 -15.94
CA GLU A 93 8.42 1.90 -16.37
C GLU A 93 7.28 2.36 -15.43
N SER A 94 6.47 1.41 -14.95
CA SER A 94 5.45 1.70 -13.93
C SER A 94 6.07 2.20 -12.63
N ILE A 95 7.18 1.59 -12.19
CA ILE A 95 7.91 1.98 -10.98
C ILE A 95 8.52 3.38 -11.16
N LYS A 96 9.22 3.60 -12.28
CA LYS A 96 9.86 4.91 -12.55
C LYS A 96 8.84 6.03 -12.59
N LYS A 97 7.72 5.80 -13.28
CA LYS A 97 6.59 6.72 -13.30
C LYS A 97 6.09 6.97 -11.87
N CYS A 98 5.77 5.91 -11.13
CA CYS A 98 5.20 6.08 -9.80
C CYS A 98 6.12 6.77 -8.79
N LEU A 99 7.41 6.44 -8.75
CA LEU A 99 8.32 6.85 -7.68
C LEU A 99 9.20 8.06 -8.03
N PHE A 100 9.51 8.26 -9.31
CA PHE A 100 10.46 9.28 -9.75
C PHE A 100 9.83 10.34 -10.68
N SER A 101 8.60 10.14 -11.15
CA SER A 101 7.86 11.13 -11.94
C SER A 101 6.99 12.00 -11.03
N PRO A 102 6.57 13.21 -11.47
CA PRO A 102 5.58 14.04 -10.78
C PRO A 102 4.28 13.34 -10.39
N SER A 103 4.00 12.15 -10.95
CA SER A 103 2.82 11.37 -10.53
C SER A 103 2.84 10.94 -9.06
N ILE A 104 3.99 10.93 -8.37
CA ILE A 104 4.03 10.64 -6.93
C ILE A 104 3.21 11.65 -6.10
N VAL A 105 3.10 12.89 -6.58
CA VAL A 105 2.30 13.97 -5.96
C VAL A 105 1.05 14.33 -6.76
N ASP A 106 0.77 13.62 -7.85
CA ASP A 106 -0.43 13.86 -8.67
C ASP A 106 -1.62 13.05 -8.16
N PHE A 107 -2.41 13.70 -7.32
CA PHE A 107 -3.69 13.18 -6.83
C PHE A 107 -4.87 13.66 -7.66
N LYS A 108 -4.70 14.00 -8.94
CA LYS A 108 -5.81 14.44 -9.80
C LYS A 108 -6.01 13.52 -10.99
N SER A 109 -4.96 12.88 -11.49
CA SER A 109 -5.05 11.99 -12.64
C SER A 109 -5.62 10.60 -12.30
N ARG A 110 -5.71 9.77 -13.36
CA ARG A 110 -6.16 8.38 -13.32
C ARG A 110 -5.00 7.41 -13.57
N ALA A 111 -5.08 6.19 -13.03
CA ALA A 111 -4.13 5.12 -13.27
C ALA A 111 -4.83 3.88 -13.85
N ARG A 112 -4.21 3.28 -14.87
CA ARG A 112 -4.69 2.04 -15.47
C ARG A 112 -4.42 0.84 -14.54
N ARG A 113 -5.19 -0.24 -14.69
CA ARG A 113 -5.03 -1.44 -13.86
C ARG A 113 -3.64 -2.04 -13.90
N SER A 114 -3.05 -2.17 -15.08
CA SER A 114 -1.72 -2.76 -15.22
C SER A 114 -0.65 -1.91 -14.53
N GLU A 115 -0.72 -0.58 -14.65
CA GLU A 115 0.16 0.36 -13.93
C GLU A 115 0.03 0.18 -12.42
N PHE A 116 -1.21 0.12 -11.92
CA PHE A 116 -1.49 -0.08 -10.51
C PHE A 116 -0.93 -1.41 -9.97
N TRP A 117 -1.19 -2.53 -10.64
CA TRP A 117 -0.74 -3.85 -10.17
C TRP A 117 0.78 -4.00 -10.17
N TRP A 118 1.49 -3.36 -11.12
CA TRP A 118 2.96 -3.34 -11.07
C TRP A 118 3.49 -2.55 -9.87
N VAL A 119 2.87 -1.42 -9.52
CA VAL A 119 3.25 -0.65 -8.32
C VAL A 119 2.95 -1.44 -7.05
N VAL A 120 1.81 -2.12 -6.98
CA VAL A 120 1.46 -2.99 -5.85
C VAL A 120 2.49 -4.12 -5.70
N LEU A 121 2.85 -4.79 -6.79
CA LEU A 121 3.87 -5.83 -6.78
C LEU A 121 5.22 -5.29 -6.29
N ALA A 122 5.67 -4.14 -6.83
CA ALA A 122 6.91 -3.49 -6.43
C ALA A 122 6.90 -3.14 -4.93
N TYR A 123 5.78 -2.64 -4.41
CA TYR A 123 5.61 -2.36 -2.98
C TYR A 123 5.84 -3.63 -2.14
N PHE A 124 5.23 -4.76 -2.50
CA PHE A 124 5.45 -6.02 -1.77
C PHE A 124 6.88 -6.51 -1.85
N VAL A 125 7.48 -6.51 -3.04
CA VAL A 125 8.87 -6.95 -3.24
C VAL A 125 9.85 -6.10 -2.45
N ILE A 126 9.71 -4.77 -2.47
CA ILE A 126 10.63 -3.89 -1.74
C ILE A 126 10.43 -4.03 -0.23
N ASN A 127 9.20 -4.08 0.28
CA ASN A 127 8.97 -4.32 1.71
C ASN A 127 9.53 -5.68 2.17
N PHE A 128 9.42 -6.71 1.34
CA PHE A 128 10.03 -8.01 1.61
C PHE A 128 11.56 -7.87 1.74
N ILE A 129 12.23 -7.18 0.81
CA ILE A 129 13.69 -6.95 0.86
C ILE A 129 14.08 -6.12 2.10
N LEU A 130 13.36 -5.03 2.39
CA LEU A 130 13.64 -4.16 3.54
C LEU A 130 13.54 -4.92 4.87
N SER A 131 12.68 -5.94 4.96
CA SER A 131 12.52 -6.77 6.17
C SER A 131 13.77 -7.56 6.54
N PHE A 132 14.61 -7.92 5.56
CA PHE A 132 15.89 -8.60 5.80
C PHE A 132 17.02 -7.63 6.16
N ILE A 133 16.96 -6.40 5.66
CA ILE A 133 18.03 -5.40 5.84
C ILE A 133 18.00 -4.82 7.27
N ASP A 134 16.80 -4.56 7.79
CA ASP A 134 16.64 -3.89 9.07
C ASP A 134 15.48 -4.49 9.89
N PRO A 135 15.73 -5.58 10.64
CA PRO A 135 14.72 -6.20 11.50
C PRO A 135 14.18 -5.27 12.61
N SER A 136 14.91 -4.20 12.94
CA SER A 136 14.48 -3.23 13.95
C SER A 136 13.24 -2.44 13.52
N PHE A 137 13.03 -2.28 12.21
CA PHE A 137 11.84 -1.66 11.63
C PHE A 137 10.55 -2.49 11.89
N MET A 138 10.65 -3.81 12.01
CA MET A 138 9.52 -4.69 12.32
C MET A 138 9.20 -4.79 13.82
N GLY A 139 9.84 -3.97 14.66
CA GLY A 139 9.55 -3.92 16.10
C GLY A 139 10.21 -5.02 16.93
N GLN A 140 11.26 -5.68 16.43
CA GLN A 140 12.02 -6.69 17.16
C GLN A 140 13.03 -6.14 18.19
N SER A 141 12.86 -4.90 18.69
CA SER A 141 13.85 -4.28 19.58
C SER A 141 13.80 -4.74 21.04
N ASN A 142 12.74 -5.44 21.48
CA ASN A 142 12.48 -5.60 22.92
C ASN A 142 12.80 -6.99 23.50
N MET A 143 13.13 -8.01 22.71
CA MET A 143 13.46 -9.33 23.27
C MET A 143 14.91 -9.39 23.79
N GLN A 144 15.89 -8.81 23.08
CA GLN A 144 17.30 -8.92 23.48
C GLN A 144 17.64 -8.18 24.78
N ASN A 145 16.95 -7.08 25.09
CA ASN A 145 17.17 -6.32 26.33
C ASN A 145 16.56 -7.02 27.56
N TYR A 146 15.51 -7.82 27.38
CA TYR A 146 14.90 -8.60 28.46
C TYR A 146 15.83 -9.74 28.92
N TYR A 147 16.50 -10.43 27.98
CA TYR A 147 17.49 -11.46 28.30
C TYR A 147 18.81 -10.90 28.85
N LYS A 148 19.21 -9.68 28.45
CA LYS A 148 20.41 -9.01 28.98
C LYS A 148 20.19 -8.37 30.37
N GLY A 149 18.95 -8.08 30.75
CA GLY A 149 18.59 -7.50 32.04
C GLY A 149 18.36 -8.50 33.17
N THR A 150 18.31 -9.81 32.88
CA THR A 150 18.05 -10.88 33.86
C THR A 150 19.27 -11.74 34.18
N SER A 151 20.44 -11.47 33.60
CA SER A 151 21.69 -12.09 34.03
C SER A 151 22.21 -11.33 35.26
N TYR A 152 21.93 -11.90 36.44
CA TYR A 152 22.67 -11.66 37.68
C TYR A 152 24.17 -11.89 37.49
#